data_AF-A0A2P5W4A9-F1
#
_entry.id   AF-A0A2P5W4A9-F1
#
_cell.length_a   1.000
_cell.length_b   1.000
_cell.length_c   1.000
_cell.angle_alpha   90.00
_cell.angle_beta   90.00
_cell.angle_gamma   90.00
#
_symmetry.space_group_name_H-M   'P 1'
#
loop_
_entity.id
_entity.type
_entity.pdbx_description
1 polymer ?
#
loop_
_entity_poly.entity_id
_entity_poly.type
_entity_poly.pdbx_seq_one_letter_code
_entity_poly.pdbx_strand_id
1 'polypeptide(L)'
;MDEARPGRRGASRRRIELKRIPNQKKRWVTFSKRKKGLLSKAARLSSITGEDIGVVIISEQGRFHTSDNADAVIDRYLSIEALASFNQILLLVTIRD
;
A
#
# COMPACT_ATOMS: atom_id res chain seq x y z
N MET A 1 34.15 24.75 25.68
CA MET A 1 33.59 25.22 24.39
C MET A 1 32.68 24.11 23.89
N ASP A 2 31.38 24.20 24.16
CA ASP A 2 30.38 23.22 23.70
C ASP A 2 29.82 23.66 22.35
N GLU A 3 30.31 23.04 21.27
CA GLU A 3 29.78 23.27 19.94
C GLU A 3 28.60 22.33 19.70
N ALA A 4 27.39 22.86 19.85
CA ALA A 4 26.15 22.12 19.61
C ALA A 4 26.06 21.68 18.13
N ARG A 5 26.02 20.35 17.89
CA ARG A 5 25.79 19.79 16.56
C ARG A 5 24.42 20.24 16.05
N PRO A 6 24.32 20.85 14.84
CA PRO A 6 23.03 21.30 14.33
C PRO A 6 22.10 20.09 14.13
N GLY A 7 20.98 20.08 14.85
CA GLY A 7 19.95 19.06 14.74
C GLY A 7 19.47 18.96 13.29
N ARG A 8 19.60 17.78 12.68
CA ARG A 8 19.07 17.49 11.34
C ARG A 8 17.55 17.59 11.36
N ARG A 9 17.02 18.79 11.11
CA ARG A 9 15.60 18.98 10.81
C ARG A 9 15.28 18.15 9.57
N GLY A 10 14.40 17.15 9.73
CA GLY A 10 14.00 16.28 8.63
C GLY A 10 13.47 17.12 7.48
N ALA A 11 14.03 16.94 6.28
CA ALA A 11 13.57 17.65 5.09
C ALA A 11 12.06 17.42 4.91
N SER A 12 11.34 18.51 4.64
CA SER A 12 9.90 18.48 4.35
C SER A 12 9.60 17.50 3.20
N ARG A 13 8.34 17.02 3.15
CA ARG A 13 7.90 16.07 2.12
C ARG A 13 8.10 16.69 0.73
N ARG A 14 9.04 16.15 -0.03
CA ARG A 14 9.28 16.57 -1.41
C ARG A 14 8.35 15.82 -2.36
N ARG A 15 7.81 16.53 -3.35
CA ARG A 15 7.13 15.91 -4.49
C ARG A 15 8.16 15.08 -5.27
N ILE A 16 7.76 13.90 -5.70
CA ILE A 16 8.55 13.04 -6.59
C ILE A 16 7.68 12.67 -7.78
N GLU A 17 8.30 12.35 -8.91
CA GLU A 17 7.60 11.83 -10.09
C GLU A 17 6.98 10.46 -9.79
N LEU A 18 5.81 10.19 -10.39
CA LEU A 18 5.14 8.89 -10.31
C LEU A 18 5.74 7.92 -11.33
N LYS A 19 6.98 7.54 -11.08
CA LYS A 19 7.73 6.52 -11.83
C LYS A 19 8.52 5.65 -10.87
N ARG A 20 9.08 4.56 -11.38
CA ARG A 20 9.97 3.68 -10.63
C ARG A 20 11.11 4.48 -9.98
N ILE A 21 11.31 4.31 -8.67
CA ILE A 21 12.40 4.99 -7.95
C ILE A 21 13.71 4.25 -8.26
N PRO A 22 14.71 4.86 -8.92
CA PRO A 22 15.90 4.12 -9.37
C PRO A 22 16.77 3.64 -8.19
N ASN A 23 16.91 4.47 -7.16
CA ASN A 23 17.71 4.13 -5.98
C ASN A 23 16.99 3.11 -5.09
N GLN A 24 17.55 1.90 -4.97
CA GLN A 24 16.97 0.78 -4.23
C GLN A 24 16.70 1.09 -2.75
N LYS A 25 17.64 1.72 -2.03
CA LYS A 25 17.44 2.08 -0.62
C LYS A 25 16.27 3.06 -0.45
N LYS A 26 16.20 4.10 -1.29
CA LYS A 26 15.08 5.06 -1.30
C LYS A 26 13.76 4.37 -1.67
N ARG A 27 13.79 3.42 -2.60
CA ARG A 27 12.64 2.63 -3.01
C ARG A 27 12.11 1.76 -1.87
N TRP A 28 12.97 1.03 -1.16
CA TRP A 28 12.58 0.21 0.00
C TRP A 28 11.98 1.02 1.15
N VAL A 29 12.57 2.17 1.47
CA VAL A 29 12.02 3.07 2.48
C VAL A 29 10.67 3.63 2.03
N THR A 30 10.55 4.00 0.75
CA THR A 30 9.30 4.51 0.18
C THR A 30 8.21 3.44 0.15
N PHE A 31 8.54 2.23 -0.26
CA PHE A 31 7.66 1.06 -0.23
C PHE A 31 7.12 0.85 1.18
N SER A 32 7.99 0.78 2.18
CA SER A 32 7.60 0.56 3.58
C SER A 32 6.63 1.65 4.08
N LYS A 33 6.92 2.93 3.77
CA LYS A 33 6.06 4.06 4.16
C LYS A 33 4.73 4.08 3.40
N ARG A 34 4.74 3.83 2.09
CA ARG A 34 3.54 3.83 1.24
C ARG A 34 2.65 2.64 1.55
N LYS A 35 3.22 1.45 1.71
CA LYS A 35 2.52 0.25 2.14
C LYS A 35 1.77 0.51 3.44
N LYS A 36 2.46 1.00 4.48
CA LYS A 36 1.82 1.34 5.76
C LYS A 36 0.67 2.34 5.57
N GLY A 37 0.92 3.44 4.85
CA GLY A 37 -0.09 4.46 4.61
C GLY A 37 -1.29 3.96 3.80
N LEU A 38 -1.08 3.03 2.86
CA LEU A 38 -2.13 2.42 2.06
C LEU A 38 -2.99 1.48 2.91
N LEU A 39 -2.37 0.58 3.69
CA LEU A 39 -3.08 -0.34 4.57
C LEU A 39 -3.88 0.40 5.64
N SER A 40 -3.31 1.45 6.25
CA SER A 40 -4.05 2.29 7.22
C SER A 40 -5.26 3.01 6.58
N LYS A 41 -5.16 3.39 5.30
CA LYS A 41 -6.30 3.98 4.59
C LYS A 41 -7.37 2.95 4.28
N ALA A 42 -7.00 1.76 3.84
CA ALA A 42 -7.94 0.67 3.58
C ALA A 42 -8.72 0.31 4.85
N ALA A 43 -8.03 0.13 5.98
CA ALA A 43 -8.65 -0.13 7.27
C ALA A 43 -9.62 0.99 7.69
N ARG A 44 -9.19 2.26 7.56
CA ARG A 44 -10.06 3.41 7.88
C ARG A 44 -11.28 3.47 6.96
N LEU A 45 -11.11 3.24 5.66
CA LEU A 45 -12.21 3.26 4.71
C LEU A 45 -13.21 2.15 5.04
N SER A 46 -12.73 0.92 5.25
CA SER A 46 -13.57 -0.22 5.64
C SER A 46 -14.38 0.09 6.91
N SER A 47 -13.75 0.71 7.91
CA SER A 47 -14.44 1.13 9.14
C SER A 47 -15.49 2.23 8.93
N ILE A 48 -15.29 3.18 8.01
CA ILE A 48 -16.23 4.28 7.78
C ILE A 48 -17.39 3.84 6.89
N THR A 49 -17.14 2.97 5.91
CA THR A 49 -18.17 2.51 4.97
C THR A 49 -18.92 1.29 5.48
N GLY A 50 -18.35 0.53 6.43
CA GLY A 50 -18.89 -0.76 6.84
C GLY A 50 -18.70 -1.87 5.79
N GLU A 51 -17.87 -1.61 4.77
CA GLU A 51 -17.61 -2.54 3.67
C GLU A 51 -16.24 -3.19 3.82
N ASP A 52 -16.11 -4.44 3.38
CA ASP A 52 -14.83 -5.15 3.39
C ASP A 52 -13.93 -4.65 2.25
N ILE A 53 -12.73 -4.16 2.61
CA ILE A 53 -11.75 -3.67 1.64
C ILE A 53 -10.49 -4.54 1.67
N GLY A 54 -10.28 -5.27 0.57
CA GLY A 54 -9.11 -6.11 0.35
C GLY A 54 -7.98 -5.35 -0.36
N VAL A 55 -6.77 -5.39 0.20
CA VAL A 55 -5.55 -4.89 -0.46
C VAL A 55 -4.51 -6.00 -0.46
N VAL A 56 -3.95 -6.31 -1.62
CA VAL A 56 -2.85 -7.27 -1.77
C VAL A 56 -1.66 -6.57 -2.41
N ILE A 57 -0.49 -6.65 -1.79
CA ILE A 57 0.76 -6.01 -2.24
C ILE A 57 1.85 -7.07 -2.30
N ILE A 58 2.54 -7.15 -3.42
CA ILE A 58 3.70 -8.02 -3.61
C ILE A 58 4.95 -7.13 -3.66
N SER A 59 5.93 -7.43 -2.81
CA SER A 59 7.23 -6.71 -2.81
C SER A 59 8.16 -7.19 -3.93
N GLU A 60 9.21 -6.42 -4.23
CA GLU A 60 10.28 -6.86 -5.15
C GLU A 60 10.94 -8.18 -4.70
N GLN A 61 10.83 -8.55 -3.42
CA GLN A 61 11.34 -9.81 -2.87
C GLN A 61 10.31 -10.96 -2.92
N GLY A 62 9.16 -10.77 -3.56
CA GLY A 62 8.09 -11.77 -3.64
C GLY A 62 7.29 -11.95 -2.34
N ARG A 63 7.50 -11.12 -1.32
CA ARG A 63 6.72 -11.18 -0.08
C ARG A 63 5.36 -10.54 -0.25
N PHE A 64 4.33 -11.22 0.21
CA PHE A 64 2.95 -10.75 0.26
C PHE A 64 2.71 -9.88 1.51
N HIS A 65 1.89 -8.84 1.32
CA HIS A 65 1.34 -8.02 2.39
C HIS A 65 -0.12 -7.75 2.08
N THR A 66 -0.99 -7.97 3.07
CA THR A 66 -2.44 -7.88 2.91
C THR A 66 -3.07 -6.91 3.92
N SER A 67 -4.29 -6.46 3.63
CA SER A 67 -5.18 -5.88 4.65
C SER A 67 -5.82 -6.99 5.49
N ASP A 68 -6.37 -6.61 6.65
CA ASP A 68 -6.90 -7.56 7.64
C ASP A 68 -8.01 -8.47 7.07
N ASN A 69 -8.87 -7.93 6.20
CA ASN A 69 -10.01 -8.67 5.60
C ASN A 69 -9.72 -9.14 4.16
N ALA A 70 -8.46 -9.21 3.73
CA ALA A 70 -8.13 -9.55 2.35
C ALA A 70 -8.67 -10.94 1.95
N ASP A 71 -8.55 -11.94 2.82
CA ASP A 71 -8.98 -13.32 2.52
C ASP A 71 -10.50 -13.39 2.29
N ALA A 72 -11.30 -12.77 3.16
CA ALA A 72 -12.76 -12.72 3.01
C ALA A 72 -13.20 -12.03 1.70
N VAL A 73 -12.50 -10.97 1.30
CA VAL A 73 -12.77 -10.25 0.04
C VAL A 73 -12.38 -11.11 -1.16
N ILE A 74 -11.23 -11.80 -1.09
CA ILE A 74 -10.76 -12.70 -2.14
C ILE A 74 -11.69 -13.90 -2.28
N ASP A 75 -12.05 -14.55 -1.18
CA ASP A 75 -12.97 -15.69 -1.18
C ASP A 75 -14.34 -15.29 -1.73
N ARG A 76 -14.88 -14.14 -1.29
CA ARG A 76 -16.12 -13.58 -1.86
C ARG A 76 -15.96 -13.36 -3.36
N TYR A 77 -14.87 -12.75 -3.83
CA TYR A 77 -14.64 -12.50 -5.25
C TYR A 77 -14.52 -13.81 -6.07
N LEU A 78 -13.72 -14.77 -5.60
CA LEU A 78 -13.54 -16.05 -6.28
C LEU A 78 -14.80 -16.92 -6.24
N SER A 79 -15.60 -16.82 -5.18
CA SER A 79 -16.92 -17.45 -5.12
C SER A 79 -17.94 -16.76 -6.03
N ILE A 80 -17.79 -15.45 -6.28
CA ILE A 80 -18.58 -14.67 -7.25
C ILE A 80 -18.09 -14.89 -8.69
N GLU A 81 -16.83 -15.24 -8.95
CA GLU A 81 -16.40 -15.66 -10.29
C GLU A 81 -17.11 -16.96 -10.74
N ALA A 82 -17.70 -17.73 -9.80
CA ALA A 82 -18.65 -18.80 -10.14
C ALA A 82 -20.04 -18.28 -10.56
N LEU A 83 -20.36 -16.99 -10.33
CA LEU A 83 -21.64 -16.32 -10.60
C LEU A 83 -21.44 -14.93 -11.25
N ALA A 84 -21.16 -14.94 -12.55
CA ALA A 84 -21.51 -13.89 -13.52
C ALA A 84 -20.69 -12.57 -13.55
N SER A 85 -20.05 -12.38 -14.71
CA SER A 85 -20.07 -11.17 -15.52
C SER A 85 -20.95 -10.02 -14.97
N PHE A 86 -20.35 -8.98 -14.39
CA PHE A 86 -20.65 -7.53 -14.55
C PHE A 86 -20.05 -6.72 -13.39
N ASN A 87 -19.23 -5.72 -13.74
CA ASN A 87 -18.84 -4.52 -12.98
C ASN A 87 -18.61 -4.65 -11.46
N GLN A 88 -17.42 -5.07 -11.05
CA GLN A 88 -16.85 -4.61 -9.78
C GLN A 88 -15.42 -4.12 -9.98
N ILE A 89 -15.20 -2.85 -9.62
CA ILE A 89 -13.93 -2.15 -9.74
C ILE A 89 -12.95 -2.76 -8.74
N LEU A 90 -12.23 -3.79 -9.18
CA LEU A 90 -10.99 -4.22 -8.52
C LEU A 90 -9.90 -3.22 -8.90
N LEU A 91 -9.59 -2.27 -8.02
CA LEU A 91 -8.35 -1.51 -8.12
C LEU A 91 -7.19 -2.41 -7.64
N LEU A 92 -6.81 -3.39 -8.47
CA LEU A 92 -5.58 -4.14 -8.28
C LEU A 92 -4.41 -3.19 -8.55
N VAL A 93 -3.97 -2.44 -7.53
CA VAL A 93 -2.73 -1.66 -7.63
C VAL A 93 -1.57 -2.65 -7.57
N THR A 94 -1.29 -3.33 -8.68
CA THR A 94 -0.03 -4.03 -8.87
C THR A 94 1.06 -2.98 -9.04
N ILE A 95 1.70 -2.60 -7.93
CA ILE A 95 2.99 -1.91 -8.01
C ILE A 95 4.03 -2.99 -8.32
N ARG A 96 4.08 -3.41 -9.59
CA ARG A 96 5.32 -3.96 -10.14
C ARG A 96 6.20 -2.74 -10.43
N ASP A 97 7.27 -2.59 -9.66
CA ASP A 97 8.34 -1.66 -9.97
C ASP A 97 9.01 -2.04 -11.31
#